data_AF-M0J7W4-F1
#
_entry.id   AF-M0J7W4-F1
#
_cell.length_a   1.000
_cell.length_b   1.000
_cell.length_c   1.000
_cell.angle_alpha   90.00
_cell.angle_beta   90.00
_cell.angle_gamma   90.00
#
_symmetry.space_group_name_H-M   'P 1'
#
loop_
_entity.id
_entity.type
_entity.pdbx_description
1 polymer ?
#
loop_
_entity_poly.entity_id
_entity_poly.type
_entity_poly.pdbx_seq_one_letter_code
_entity_poly.pdbx_strand_id
1 'polypeptide(L)' 'MTRVRIDYRWVAVFAILVTFAVPWFLWGDSRVFAGLPLWLWWHIGWMGLTAVVFHLFTRTAWDRGIVGEGR' A
#
# COMPACT_ATOMS: atom_id res chain seq x y z
N MET A 1 14.96 19.86 20.17
CA MET A 1 14.18 18.59 20.14
C MET A 1 13.29 18.59 18.90
N THR A 2 13.81 18.07 17.78
CA THR A 2 13.05 17.92 16.53
C THR A 2 11.99 16.84 16.74
N ARG A 3 10.73 17.26 16.89
CA ARG A 3 9.61 16.34 17.09
C ARG A 3 9.29 15.71 15.73
N VAL A 4 9.88 14.54 15.45
CA VAL A 4 9.52 13.72 14.29
C VAL A 4 8.03 13.38 14.45
N ARG A 5 7.16 14.07 13.72
CA ARG A 5 5.75 13.67 13.63
C ARG A 5 5.73 12.43 12.73
N ILE A 6 5.68 11.26 13.34
CA ILE A 6 5.38 10.04 12.61
C ILE A 6 3.94 10.19 12.11
N ASP A 7 3.78 10.26 10.79
CA ASP A 7 2.46 10.21 10.17
C ASP A 7 1.92 8.78 10.34
N TYR A 8 1.30 8.51 11.50
CA TYR A 8 0.67 7.22 11.83
C TYR A 8 -0.33 6.76 10.76
N ARG A 9 -0.90 7.70 9.99
CA ARG A 9 -1.73 7.39 8.81
C ARG A 9 -0.98 6.56 7.78
N TRP A 10 0.26 6.92 7.43
CA TRP A 10 1.05 6.17 6.46
C TRP A 10 1.47 4.81 7.01
N VAL A 11 1.80 4.73 8.29
CA VAL A 11 2.08 3.44 8.97
C VAL A 11 0.88 2.51 8.86
N ALA A 12 -0.32 2.99 9.16
CA ALA A 12 -1.55 2.20 9.05
C ALA A 12 -1.84 1.78 7.60
N VAL A 13 -1.64 2.68 6.63
CA VAL A 13 -1.82 2.39 5.20
C VAL A 13 -0.85 1.29 4.73
N PHE A 14 0.43 1.39 5.09
CA PHE A 14 1.42 0.36 4.75
C PHE A 14 1.12 -0.97 5.45
N ALA A 15 0.70 -0.95 6.71
CA ALA A 15 0.29 -2.16 7.41
C ALA A 15 -0.85 -2.87 6.68
N ILE A 16 -1.89 -2.13 6.27
CA ILE A 16 -3.00 -2.68 5.48
C ILE A 16 -2.49 -3.23 4.14
N LEU A 17 -1.62 -2.50 3.44
CA LEU A 17 -1.03 -2.94 2.18
C LEU A 17 -0.29 -4.29 2.30
N VAL A 18 0.52 -4.44 3.36
CA VAL A 18 1.31 -5.65 3.62
C VAL A 18 0.42 -6.80 4.06
N THR A 19 -0.50 -6.55 4.99
CA THR A 19 -1.44 -7.56 5.47
C THR A 19 -2.24 -8.08 4.29
N PHE A 20 -2.97 -7.25 3.55
CA PHE A 20 -3.80 -7.72 2.44
C PHE A 20 -3.04 -8.09 1.15
N ALA A 21 -1.70 -8.04 1.15
CA ALA A 21 -0.89 -8.54 0.03
C ALA A 21 -0.99 -10.06 -0.12
N VAL A 22 -1.20 -10.78 0.98
CA VAL A 22 -1.42 -12.23 0.97
C VAL A 22 -2.93 -12.48 0.99
N PRO A 23 -3.55 -12.97 -0.08
CA PRO A 23 -4.97 -13.27 -0.06
C PRO A 23 -5.25 -14.65 0.56
N TRP A 24 -4.97 -14.81 1.86
CA TRP A 24 -5.31 -16.02 2.63
C TRP A 24 -6.79 -16.39 2.49
N PHE A 25 -7.65 -15.40 2.25
CA PHE A 25 -9.09 -15.58 2.09
C PHE A 25 -9.49 -16.21 0.74
N LEU A 26 -8.61 -16.20 -0.26
CA LEU A 26 -8.85 -16.81 -1.57
C LEU A 26 -8.17 -18.19 -1.71
N TRP A 27 -7.52 -18.71 -0.66
CA TRP A 27 -6.77 -19.98 -0.69
C TRP A 27 -7.61 -21.26 -0.91
N GLY A 28 -8.93 -21.14 -1.07
CA GLY A 28 -9.82 -22.26 -1.43
C GLY A 28 -10.82 -21.91 -2.54
N ASP A 29 -10.71 -20.74 -3.15
CA ASP A 29 -11.67 -20.29 -4.16
C ASP A 29 -11.16 -20.62 -5.56
N SER A 30 -11.84 -21.57 -6.24
CA SER A 30 -11.51 -21.98 -7.61
C SER A 30 -12.19 -21.11 -8.66
N ARG A 31 -12.72 -19.92 -8.32
CA ARG A 31 -13.39 -19.07 -9.32
C ARG A 31 -12.36 -18.56 -10.31
N VAL A 32 -12.67 -18.78 -11.57
CA VAL A 32 -11.83 -18.39 -12.70
C VAL A 32 -12.55 -17.24 -13.39
N PHE A 33 -11.88 -16.11 -13.55
CA PHE A 33 -12.40 -14.96 -14.28
C PHE A 33 -11.47 -14.66 -15.46
N ALA A 34 -12.05 -14.57 -16.67
CA ALA A 34 -11.30 -14.39 -17.92
C ALA A 34 -10.18 -15.45 -18.13
N GLY A 35 -10.40 -16.70 -17.68
CA GLY A 35 -9.45 -17.80 -17.85
C GLY A 35 -8.31 -17.85 -16.82
N LEU A 36 -8.24 -16.89 -15.89
CA LEU A 36 -7.25 -16.88 -14.81
C LEU A 36 -7.92 -16.96 -13.42
N PRO A 37 -7.29 -17.61 -12.44
CA PRO A 37 -7.82 -17.67 -11.08
C PRO A 37 -8.03 -16.26 -10.50
N LEU A 38 -9.12 -16.07 -9.75
CA LEU A 38 -9.44 -14.80 -9.10
C LEU A 38 -8.30 -14.31 -8.19
N TRP A 39 -7.56 -15.23 -7.59
CA TRP A 39 -6.35 -14.97 -6.81
C TRP A 39 -5.28 -14.20 -7.60
N LEU A 40 -5.10 -14.50 -8.88
CA LEU A 40 -4.15 -13.78 -9.74
C LEU A 40 -4.62 -12.35 -10.00
N TRP A 41 -5.92 -12.18 -10.26
CA TRP A 41 -6.54 -10.86 -10.43
C TRP A 41 -6.46 -10.01 -9.17
N TRP A 42 -6.56 -10.62 -7.99
CA TRP A 42 -6.31 -9.94 -6.73
C TRP A 42 -4.92 -9.31 -6.70
N HIS A 43 -3.89 -10.05 -7.10
CA HIS A 43 -2.52 -9.52 -7.16
C HIS A 43 -2.38 -8.39 -8.19
N ILE A 44 -3.02 -8.50 -9.36
CA ILE A 44 -3.01 -7.44 -10.38
C ILE A 44 -3.67 -6.16 -9.83
N GLY A 45 -4.84 -6.30 -9.21
CA GLY A 45 -5.53 -5.19 -8.55
C GLY A 45 -4.70 -4.59 -7.43
N TRP A 46 -4.04 -5.43 -6.62
CA TRP A 46 -3.19 -5.00 -5.52
C TRP A 46 -1.92 -4.30 -5.99
N MET A 47 -1.30 -4.73 -7.11
CA MET A 47 -0.19 -4.02 -7.75
C MET A 47 -0.60 -2.61 -8.18
N GLY A 48 -1.79 -2.45 -8.74
CA GLY A 48 -2.33 -1.13 -9.07
C GLY A 48 -2.57 -0.27 -7.84
N LEU A 49 -3.20 -0.84 -6.80
CA LEU A 49 -3.46 -0.15 -5.54
C LEU A 49 -2.17 0.30 -4.86
N THR A 50 -1.18 -0.60 -4.75
CA THR A 50 0.12 -0.28 -4.14
C THR A 50 0.83 0.81 -4.91
N ALA A 51 0.82 0.77 -6.25
CA ALA A 51 1.41 1.80 -7.09
C ALA A 51 0.76 3.18 -6.85
N VAL A 52 -0.57 3.25 -6.79
CA VAL A 52 -1.30 4.49 -6.50
C VAL A 52 -0.99 5.02 -5.10
N VAL A 53 -1.00 4.14 -4.10
CA VAL A 53 -0.68 4.52 -2.71
C VAL A 53 0.75 5.00 -2.60
N PHE A 54 1.70 4.35 -3.27
CA PHE A 54 3.10 4.78 -3.30
C PHE A 54 3.25 6.12 -4.04
N HIS A 55 2.51 6.35 -5.12
CA HIS A 55 2.47 7.64 -5.82
C HIS A 55 1.91 8.77 -4.93
N LEU A 56 0.85 8.49 -4.16
CA LEU A 56 0.33 9.44 -3.17
C LEU A 56 1.32 9.65 -2.03
N PHE A 57 2.07 8.63 -1.61
CA PHE A 57 3.11 8.75 -0.61
C PHE A 57 4.22 9.70 -1.07
N THR A 58 4.73 9.49 -2.28
CA THR A 58 5.77 10.36 -2.86
C THR A 58 5.28 11.78 -3.10
N ARG A 59 3.97 12.02 -3.24
CA ARG A 59 3.44 13.38 -3.34
C ARG A 59 3.12 14.05 -2.01
N THR A 60 2.73 13.27 -1.01
CA THR A 60 2.11 13.84 0.21
C THR A 60 3.04 13.79 1.42
N ALA A 61 3.80 12.71 1.57
CA ALA A 61 4.75 12.54 2.67
C ALA A 61 6.15 13.06 2.29
N TRP A 62 6.58 12.80 1.04
CA TRP A 62 7.89 13.24 0.57
C TRP A 62 7.99 14.77 0.48
N ASP A 63 6.94 15.43 -0.03
CA ASP A 63 6.86 16.89 -0.16
C ASP A 63 6.77 17.61 1.20
N ARG A 64 6.20 16.96 2.23
CA ARG A 64 6.02 17.53 3.57
C ARG A 64 7.23 17.38 4.51
N GLY A 65 8.33 16.82 4.04
CA GLY A 65 9.62 16.94 4.70
C GLY A 65 10.21 15.64 5.24
N ILE A 66 11.10 15.03 4.45
CA ILE A 66 12.44 14.69 4.95
C ILE A 66 13.36 15.95 4.91
N VAL A 67 12.86 17.10 4.47
CA VAL A 67 13.52 18.39 4.66
C VAL A 67 13.34 18.80 6.13
N GLY A 68 14.35 18.50 6.94
CA GLY A 68 14.60 19.27 8.14
C GLY A 68 14.83 20.71 7.70
N GLU A 69 13.88 21.59 7.99
CA GLU A 69 14.11 23.03 7.98
C GLU A 69 15.17 23.30 9.05
N GLY A 70 16.44 23.26 8.64
CA GLY A 70 17.55 23.76 9.42
C GLY A 70 17.40 25.27 9.55
N ARG A 71 16.75 25.71 10.63
CA ARG A 71 17.12 26.97 11.27
C ARG A 71 18.19 26.69 12.31
#